data_AF-A0A4R7VYT9-F1
#
_entry.id   AF-A0A4R7VYT9-F1
#
_cell.length_a   1.000
_cell.length_b   1.000
_cell.length_c   1.000
_cell.angle_alpha   90.00
_cell.angle_beta   90.00
_cell.angle_gamma   90.00
#
_symmetry.space_group_name_H-M   'P 1'
#
loop_
_entity.id
_entity.type
_entity.pdbx_description
1 polymer ?
#
loop_
_entity_poly.entity_id
_entity_poly.type
_entity_poly.pdbx_seq_one_letter_code
_entity_poly.pdbx_strand_id
1 'polypeptide(L)'
;MTEARSSFDEEFSAYFAARVHVLRNTAHLLCGDWHRAEDITQLAMLRLYVAWPRLARRDVLDAYARRVVVRTFLAEDRRGRWRREQLTDTPPDVAATVDGDGTERLLLTRALAAVPPRQRVVLVLRYWNDLSVAEVAATLRCSAGTVKSQAARGLATLRQRLGPHFAELSTTSGGDPDAG
;
A
#
# COMPACT_ATOMS: atom_id res chain seq x y z
N MET A 1 15.33 -8.79 -34.33
CA MET A 1 14.18 -8.28 -33.55
C MET A 1 13.81 -9.19 -32.37
N THR A 2 13.99 -10.51 -32.46
CA THR A 2 13.75 -11.48 -31.38
C THR A 2 14.72 -11.31 -30.19
N GLU A 3 16.00 -11.05 -30.45
CA GLU A 3 17.05 -10.85 -29.42
C GLU A 3 16.76 -9.66 -28.48
N ALA A 4 16.39 -8.50 -29.05
CA ALA A 4 16.05 -7.33 -28.26
C ALA A 4 14.81 -7.57 -27.38
N ARG A 5 13.84 -8.37 -27.86
CA ARG A 5 12.66 -8.74 -27.06
C ARG A 5 13.04 -9.69 -25.91
N SER A 6 13.94 -10.66 -26.14
CA SER A 6 14.48 -11.53 -25.08
C SER A 6 15.18 -10.72 -23.98
N SER A 7 16.01 -9.75 -24.34
CA SER A 7 16.70 -8.87 -23.38
C SER A 7 15.70 -8.08 -22.52
N PHE A 8 14.63 -7.53 -23.10
CA PHE A 8 13.61 -6.81 -22.33
C PHE A 8 12.83 -7.73 -21.37
N ASP A 9 12.53 -8.95 -21.80
CA ASP A 9 11.81 -9.93 -20.99
C ASP A 9 12.66 -10.41 -19.80
N GLU A 10 13.97 -10.59 -20.01
CA GLU A 10 14.94 -10.91 -18.95
C GLU A 10 15.08 -9.76 -17.94
N GLU A 11 15.22 -8.52 -18.42
CA GLU A 11 15.30 -7.34 -17.56
C GLU A 11 14.02 -7.15 -16.73
N PHE A 12 12.86 -7.35 -17.35
CA PHE A 12 11.58 -7.32 -16.66
C PHE A 12 11.49 -8.44 -15.62
N SER A 13 11.88 -9.67 -15.97
CA SER A 13 11.86 -10.82 -15.07
C SER A 13 12.72 -10.57 -13.82
N ALA A 14 13.91 -10.00 -13.99
CA ALA A 14 14.77 -9.62 -12.89
C ALA A 14 14.13 -8.56 -11.99
N TYR A 15 13.52 -7.53 -12.57
CA TYR A 15 12.81 -6.50 -11.81
C TYR A 15 11.57 -7.06 -11.08
N PHE A 16 10.80 -7.91 -11.75
CA PHE A 16 9.62 -8.56 -11.18
C PHE A 16 10.01 -9.34 -9.93
N ALA A 17 11.02 -10.21 -10.02
CA ALA A 17 11.53 -10.99 -8.89
C ALA A 17 11.97 -10.08 -7.73
N ALA A 18 12.63 -8.96 -8.03
CA ALA A 18 13.10 -8.03 -7.01
C ALA A 18 11.99 -7.19 -6.33
N ARG A 19 10.86 -6.94 -7.01
CA ARG A 19 9.86 -5.95 -6.56
C ARG A 19 8.47 -6.51 -6.23
N VAL A 20 8.13 -7.71 -6.70
CA VAL A 20 6.77 -8.27 -6.54
C VAL A 20 6.36 -8.38 -5.07
N HIS A 21 7.26 -8.83 -4.19
CA HIS A 21 6.95 -8.97 -2.77
C HIS A 21 6.71 -7.63 -2.07
N VAL A 22 7.52 -6.62 -2.37
CA VAL A 22 7.35 -5.27 -1.81
C VAL A 22 6.04 -4.64 -2.27
N LEU A 23 5.72 -4.77 -3.56
CA LEU A 23 4.47 -4.24 -4.12
C LEU A 23 3.24 -4.97 -3.57
N ARG A 24 3.32 -6.29 -3.39
CA ARG A 24 2.25 -7.08 -2.75
C ARG A 24 2.06 -6.72 -1.29
N ASN A 25 3.13 -6.50 -0.54
CA ASN A 25 3.04 -6.03 0.85
C ASN A 25 2.41 -4.64 0.92
N THR A 26 2.80 -3.71 0.04
CA THR A 26 2.15 -2.40 -0.06
C THR A 26 0.67 -2.55 -0.40
N ALA A 27 0.31 -3.39 -1.38
CA ALA A 27 -1.10 -3.63 -1.73
C ALA A 27 -1.88 -4.22 -0.55
N HIS A 28 -1.30 -5.16 0.20
CA HIS A 28 -1.90 -5.75 1.39
C HIS A 28 -2.16 -4.72 2.50
N LEU A 29 -1.22 -3.81 2.76
CA LEU A 29 -1.44 -2.71 3.71
C LEU A 29 -2.54 -1.75 3.26
N LEU A 30 -2.80 -1.66 1.96
CA LEU A 30 -3.87 -0.84 1.41
C LEU A 30 -5.23 -1.54 1.49
N CYS A 31 -5.34 -2.82 1.11
CA CYS A 31 -6.62 -3.51 1.00
C CYS A 31 -7.00 -4.36 2.22
N GLY A 32 -6.02 -4.79 3.03
CA GLY A 32 -6.19 -5.66 4.19
C GLY A 32 -6.41 -7.14 3.86
N ASP A 33 -6.26 -7.55 2.61
CA ASP A 33 -6.60 -8.90 2.11
C ASP A 33 -5.51 -9.39 1.15
N TRP A 34 -5.01 -10.62 1.35
CA TRP A 34 -3.89 -11.15 0.56
C TRP A 34 -4.26 -11.49 -0.88
N HIS A 35 -5.47 -12.01 -1.13
CA HIS A 35 -5.94 -12.31 -2.48
C HIS A 35 -6.11 -11.03 -3.30
N ARG A 36 -6.73 -10.01 -2.69
CA ARG A 36 -6.86 -8.69 -3.33
C ARG A 36 -5.51 -8.03 -3.55
N ALA A 37 -4.57 -8.20 -2.61
CA ALA A 37 -3.22 -7.67 -2.76
C ALA A 37 -2.49 -8.31 -3.94
N GLU A 38 -2.66 -9.62 -4.12
CA GLU A 38 -2.13 -10.35 -5.26
C GLU A 38 -2.72 -9.84 -6.58
N ASP A 39 -4.04 -9.72 -6.70
CA ASP A 39 -4.71 -9.20 -7.91
C ASP A 39 -4.21 -7.79 -8.28
N ILE A 40 -4.15 -6.89 -7.29
CA ILE A 40 -3.66 -5.52 -7.48
C ILE A 40 -2.21 -5.53 -7.98
N THR A 41 -1.37 -6.41 -7.43
CA THR A 41 0.05 -6.50 -7.77
C THR A 41 0.24 -7.07 -9.16
N GLN A 42 -0.46 -8.15 -9.50
CA GLN A 42 -0.41 -8.75 -10.83
C GLN A 42 -0.86 -7.74 -11.90
N LEU A 43 -1.96 -7.02 -11.67
CA LEU A 43 -2.41 -5.97 -12.59
C LEU A 43 -1.40 -4.81 -12.71
N ALA A 44 -0.73 -4.46 -11.61
CA ALA A 44 0.32 -3.44 -11.64
C ALA A 44 1.53 -3.88 -12.47
N MET A 45 1.98 -5.12 -12.30
CA MET A 45 3.09 -5.69 -13.05
C MET A 45 2.75 -5.85 -14.53
N LEU A 46 1.53 -6.30 -14.86
CA LEU A 46 1.08 -6.40 -16.26
C LEU A 46 1.10 -5.04 -16.96
N ARG A 47 0.58 -3.99 -16.31
CA ARG A 47 0.62 -2.62 -16.85
C ARG A 47 2.03 -2.09 -16.98
N LEU A 48 2.90 -2.44 -16.04
CA LEU A 48 4.32 -2.08 -16.10
C LEU A 48 5.01 -2.79 -17.27
N TYR A 49 4.78 -4.08 -17.47
CA TYR A 49 5.33 -4.85 -18.60
C TYR A 49 4.95 -4.22 -19.95
N VAL A 50 3.68 -3.85 -20.12
CA VAL A 50 3.19 -3.18 -21.34
C VAL A 50 3.87 -1.83 -21.56
N ALA A 51 4.18 -1.10 -20.48
CA ALA A 51 4.86 0.18 -20.55
C ALA A 51 6.40 0.05 -20.63
N TRP A 52 6.95 -1.11 -20.27
CA TRP A 52 8.38 -1.38 -20.03
C TRP A 52 9.30 -0.87 -21.15
N PRO A 53 9.03 -1.13 -22.45
CA PRO A 53 9.93 -0.68 -23.52
C PRO A 53 10.03 0.85 -23.65
N ARG A 54 9.08 1.59 -23.07
CA ARG A 54 9.03 3.07 -23.12
C ARG A 54 9.63 3.71 -21.87
N LEU A 55 9.82 2.98 -20.78
CA LEU A 55 10.42 3.51 -19.55
C LEU A 55 11.94 3.36 -19.62
N ALA A 56 12.60 4.40 -20.13
CA ALA A 56 14.04 4.42 -20.34
C ALA A 56 14.90 4.46 -19.06
N ARG A 57 14.31 4.68 -17.87
CA ARG A 57 15.07 4.75 -16.61
C ARG A 57 14.45 3.91 -15.50
N ARG A 58 15.31 3.19 -14.79
CA ARG A 58 14.91 2.28 -13.70
C ARG A 58 14.29 2.98 -12.50
N ASP A 59 14.69 4.21 -12.22
CA ASP A 59 14.17 5.01 -11.11
C ASP A 59 12.70 5.45 -11.30
N VAL A 60 12.25 5.55 -12.56
CA VAL A 60 10.84 5.84 -12.88
C VAL A 60 9.97 4.59 -12.77
N LEU A 61 10.54 3.38 -12.91
CA LEU A 61 9.79 2.11 -12.85
C LEU A 61 9.17 1.89 -11.47
N ASP A 62 9.94 2.08 -10.40
CA ASP A 62 9.45 1.91 -9.03
C ASP A 62 8.31 2.90 -8.72
N ALA A 63 8.48 4.16 -9.13
CA ALA A 63 7.45 5.19 -8.97
C ALA A 63 6.19 4.89 -9.81
N TYR A 64 6.37 4.38 -11.03
CA TYR A 64 5.27 3.97 -11.89
C TYR A 64 4.52 2.78 -11.30
N ALA A 65 5.22 1.73 -10.88
CA ALA A 65 4.65 0.53 -10.27
C ALA A 65 3.83 0.87 -9.02
N ARG A 66 4.39 1.66 -8.09
CA ARG A 66 3.66 2.16 -6.91
C ARG A 66 2.42 2.95 -7.29
N ARG A 67 2.52 3.85 -8.28
CA ARG A 67 1.38 4.62 -8.78
C ARG A 67 0.28 3.71 -9.34
N VAL A 68 0.63 2.65 -10.06
CA VAL A 68 -0.35 1.72 -10.60
C VAL A 68 -1.04 0.94 -9.47
N VAL A 69 -0.29 0.41 -8.49
CA VAL A 69 -0.85 -0.25 -7.30
C VAL A 69 -1.88 0.65 -6.61
N VAL A 70 -1.49 1.89 -6.30
CA VAL A 70 -2.37 2.85 -5.61
C VAL A 70 -3.62 3.17 -6.42
N ARG A 71 -3.49 3.37 -7.73
CA ARG A 71 -4.65 3.68 -8.59
C ARG A 71 -5.61 2.51 -8.70
N THR A 72 -5.08 1.29 -8.83
CA THR A 72 -5.89 0.07 -8.86
C THR A 72 -6.67 -0.06 -7.57
N PHE A 73 -6.00 0.04 -6.41
CA PHE A 73 -6.64 0.00 -5.10
C PHE A 73 -7.78 1.04 -4.98
N LEU A 74 -7.51 2.32 -5.28
CA LEU A 74 -8.52 3.38 -5.17
C LEU A 74 -9.69 3.20 -6.15
N ALA A 75 -9.46 2.58 -7.30
CA ALA A 75 -10.51 2.29 -8.27
C ALA A 75 -11.42 1.14 -7.81
N GLU A 76 -10.84 0.05 -7.28
CA GLU A 76 -11.60 -1.06 -6.70
C GLU A 76 -12.43 -0.61 -5.51
N ASP A 77 -11.83 0.15 -4.60
CA ASP A 77 -12.51 0.67 -3.42
C ASP A 77 -13.71 1.56 -3.78
N ARG A 78 -13.58 2.39 -4.83
CA ARG A 78 -14.72 3.16 -5.36
C ARG A 78 -15.82 2.25 -5.94
N ARG A 79 -15.46 1.23 -6.71
CA ARG A 79 -16.41 0.27 -7.29
C ARG A 79 -17.14 -0.54 -6.23
N GLY A 80 -16.43 -0.96 -5.17
CA GLY A 80 -16.99 -1.68 -4.04
C GLY A 80 -18.03 -0.86 -3.28
N ARG A 81 -17.76 0.44 -3.05
CA ARG A 81 -18.76 1.36 -2.49
C ARG A 81 -20.01 1.46 -3.34
N TRP A 82 -19.86 1.70 -4.64
CA TRP A 82 -21.02 1.82 -5.54
C TRP A 82 -21.83 0.53 -5.62
N ARG A 83 -21.18 -0.65 -5.58
CA ARG A 83 -21.88 -1.94 -5.54
C ARG A 83 -22.62 -2.17 -4.22
N ARG A 84 -22.03 -1.82 -3.08
CA ARG A 84 -22.72 -1.91 -1.77
C ARG A 84 -23.86 -0.91 -1.63
N GLU A 85 -23.70 0.29 -2.18
CA GLU A 85 -24.78 1.29 -2.25
C GLU A 85 -25.96 0.82 -3.14
N GLN A 86 -25.70 -0.04 -4.14
CA GLN A 86 -26.73 -0.66 -4.98
C GLN A 86 -27.28 -1.98 -4.40
N LEU A 87 -26.61 -2.56 -3.41
CA LEU A 87 -26.87 -3.88 -2.84
C LEU A 87 -26.90 -3.78 -1.31
N THR A 88 -27.89 -3.08 -0.75
CA THR A 88 -28.30 -3.30 0.65
C THR A 88 -28.96 -4.69 0.69
N ASP A 89 -28.40 -5.71 1.33
CA ASP A 89 -28.03 -5.79 2.74
C ASP A 89 -26.77 -6.66 3.01
N THR A 90 -26.02 -6.34 4.07
CA THR A 90 -24.82 -7.04 4.65
C THR A 90 -23.41 -6.61 4.17
N PRO A 91 -22.54 -6.08 5.06
CA PRO A 91 -21.11 -5.87 4.77
C PRO A 91 -20.33 -7.20 4.84
N PRO A 92 -19.31 -7.43 3.98
CA PRO A 92 -18.50 -8.62 4.08
C PRO A 92 -17.57 -8.54 5.30
N ASP A 93 -17.66 -9.60 6.10
CA ASP A 93 -16.83 -9.92 7.25
C ASP A 93 -15.38 -10.14 6.82
N VAL A 94 -14.44 -9.45 7.46
CA VAL A 94 -13.02 -9.57 7.12
C VAL A 94 -12.39 -10.58 8.07
N ALA A 95 -12.47 -11.85 7.71
CA ALA A 95 -11.77 -12.93 8.40
C ALA A 95 -10.38 -13.13 7.80
N ALA A 96 -9.35 -13.00 8.65
CA ALA A 96 -8.08 -13.70 8.47
C ALA A 96 -7.42 -13.87 9.85
N THR A 97 -7.43 -15.10 10.35
CA THR A 97 -6.68 -15.60 11.51
C THR A 97 -5.38 -16.23 11.03
N VAL A 98 -4.22 -15.81 11.56
CA VAL A 98 -2.96 -16.57 11.56
C VAL A 98 -2.16 -16.20 12.82
N ASP A 99 -1.72 -17.21 13.56
CA ASP A 99 -1.11 -17.17 14.90
C ASP A 99 0.36 -16.72 14.94
N GLY A 100 0.76 -16.12 16.08
CA GLY A 100 2.13 -16.04 16.62
C GLY A 100 3.04 -14.97 16.01
N ASP A 101 3.47 -13.98 16.81
CA ASP A 101 4.20 -12.73 16.41
C ASP A 101 3.39 -11.79 15.50
N GLY A 102 2.33 -12.31 14.88
CA GLY A 102 1.38 -11.61 14.01
C GLY A 102 0.40 -10.67 14.71
N THR A 103 0.35 -10.59 16.05
CA THR A 103 -0.65 -9.76 16.77
C THR A 103 -0.49 -8.28 16.47
N GLU A 104 0.73 -7.73 16.53
CA GLU A 104 0.97 -6.31 16.24
C GLU A 104 0.76 -6.00 14.76
N ARG A 105 1.22 -6.89 13.86
CA ARG A 105 1.06 -6.72 12.41
C ARG A 105 -0.41 -6.83 11.99
N LEU A 106 -1.18 -7.70 12.62
CA LEU A 106 -2.63 -7.82 12.45
C LEU A 106 -3.36 -6.60 13.01
N LEU A 107 -2.97 -6.12 14.19
CA LEU A 107 -3.50 -4.88 14.78
C LEU A 107 -3.24 -3.68 13.89
N LEU A 108 -2.02 -3.52 13.36
CA LEU A 108 -1.67 -2.46 12.41
C LEU A 108 -2.48 -2.56 11.12
N THR A 109 -2.60 -3.77 10.56
CA THR A 109 -3.36 -3.99 9.32
C THR A 109 -4.85 -3.69 9.51
N ARG A 110 -5.44 -4.12 10.63
CA ARG A 110 -6.82 -3.78 11.02
C ARG A 110 -7.01 -2.29 11.27
N ALA A 111 -6.07 -1.65 11.96
CA ALA A 111 -6.11 -0.22 12.22
C ALA A 111 -6.02 0.59 10.93
N LEU A 112 -5.12 0.23 10.00
CA LEU A 112 -5.05 0.82 8.68
C LEU A 112 -6.35 0.60 7.90
N ALA A 113 -6.96 -0.59 7.97
CA ALA A 113 -8.23 -0.90 7.33
C ALA A 113 -9.40 -0.01 7.82
N ALA A 114 -9.30 0.57 9.02
CA ALA A 114 -10.28 1.53 9.54
C ALA A 114 -10.04 2.99 9.07
N VAL A 115 -8.87 3.28 8.50
CA VAL A 115 -8.53 4.62 7.96
C VAL A 115 -9.15 4.80 6.57
N PRO A 116 -9.79 5.95 6.26
CA PRO A 116 -10.30 6.24 4.93
C PRO A 116 -9.28 5.97 3.81
N PRO A 117 -9.66 5.39 2.66
CA PRO A 117 -8.74 4.86 1.64
C PRO A 117 -7.67 5.85 1.18
N ARG A 118 -8.03 7.10 0.93
CA ARG A 118 -7.06 8.13 0.52
C ARG A 118 -6.06 8.51 1.60
N GLN A 119 -6.49 8.53 2.86
CA GLN A 119 -5.62 8.80 4.00
C GLN A 119 -4.68 7.62 4.21
N ARG A 120 -5.19 6.39 4.16
CA ARG A 120 -4.41 5.14 4.25
C ARG A 120 -3.31 5.09 3.20
N VAL A 121 -3.62 5.41 1.95
CA VAL A 121 -2.62 5.50 0.87
C VAL A 121 -1.49 6.47 1.23
N VAL A 122 -1.82 7.66 1.74
CA VAL A 122 -0.79 8.63 2.15
C VAL A 122 0.06 8.10 3.30
N LEU A 123 -0.55 7.44 4.29
CA LEU A 123 0.20 6.85 5.40
C LEU A 123 1.15 5.75 4.93
N VAL A 124 0.68 4.80 4.13
CA VAL A 124 1.50 3.70 3.62
C VAL A 124 2.65 4.23 2.76
N LEU A 125 2.38 5.15 1.84
CA LEU A 125 3.44 5.70 1.00
C LEU A 125 4.49 6.49 1.81
N ARG A 126 4.07 7.26 2.82
CA ARG A 126 4.96 8.17 3.56
C ARG A 126 5.73 7.49 4.69
N TYR A 127 5.14 6.50 5.35
CA TYR A 127 5.72 5.87 6.53
C TYR A 127 6.14 4.41 6.32
N TRP A 128 5.59 3.71 5.33
CA TRP A 128 5.99 2.33 5.02
C TRP A 128 6.90 2.23 3.80
N ASN A 129 6.75 3.14 2.84
CA ASN A 129 7.61 3.21 1.67
C ASN A 129 8.62 4.38 1.73
N ASP A 130 8.72 5.05 2.88
CA ASP A 130 9.67 6.15 3.15
C ASP A 130 9.69 7.26 2.09
N LEU A 131 8.55 7.48 1.41
CA LEU A 131 8.47 8.53 0.39
C LEU A 131 8.33 9.91 1.03
N SER A 132 9.05 10.87 0.47
CA SER A 132 8.89 12.28 0.80
C SER A 132 7.50 12.80 0.43
N VAL A 133 7.11 13.92 1.04
CA VAL A 133 5.84 14.60 0.73
C VAL A 133 5.71 14.93 -0.76
N ALA A 134 6.83 15.31 -1.40
CA ALA A 134 6.88 15.62 -2.83
C ALA A 134 6.63 14.38 -3.70
N GLU A 135 7.24 13.24 -3.36
CA GLU A 135 7.05 11.98 -4.10
C GLU A 135 5.64 11.43 -3.94
N VAL A 136 5.05 11.53 -2.74
CA VAL A 136 3.65 11.17 -2.51
C VAL A 136 2.72 12.07 -3.33
N ALA A 137 2.96 13.39 -3.33
CA ALA A 137 2.20 14.36 -4.10
C ALA A 137 2.24 14.04 -5.61
N ALA A 138 3.43 13.74 -6.15
CA ALA A 138 3.62 13.32 -7.53
C ALA A 138 2.94 11.98 -7.85
N THR A 139 2.97 11.02 -6.92
CA THR A 139 2.32 9.71 -7.06
C THR A 139 0.80 9.87 -7.16
N LEU A 140 0.22 10.67 -6.26
CA LEU A 140 -1.22 10.89 -6.14
C LEU A 140 -1.78 11.99 -7.06
N ARG A 141 -0.90 12.75 -7.73
CA ARG A 141 -1.25 13.94 -8.53
C ARG A 141 -2.06 14.96 -7.71
N CYS A 142 -1.53 15.34 -6.55
CA CYS A 142 -2.11 16.36 -5.68
C CYS A 142 -1.04 17.32 -5.14
N SER A 143 -1.43 18.33 -4.36
CA SER A 143 -0.47 19.27 -3.77
C SER A 143 0.20 18.69 -2.51
N ALA A 144 1.38 19.19 -2.17
CA ALA A 144 2.05 18.87 -0.91
C ALA A 144 1.17 19.19 0.32
N GLY A 145 0.37 20.26 0.26
CA GLY A 145 -0.61 20.60 1.31
C GLY A 145 -1.72 19.55 1.44
N THR A 146 -2.21 18.99 0.33
CA THR A 146 -3.14 17.85 0.36
C THR A 146 -2.50 16.64 1.03
N VAL A 147 -1.25 16.30 0.70
CA VAL A 147 -0.54 15.18 1.34
C VAL A 147 -0.43 15.38 2.85
N LYS A 148 0.05 16.55 3.31
CA LYS A 148 0.19 16.87 4.74
C LYS A 148 -1.15 16.78 5.48
N SER A 149 -2.21 17.38 4.92
CA SER A 149 -3.54 17.35 5.54
C SER A 149 -4.15 15.94 5.58
N GLN A 150 -3.97 15.13 4.53
CA GLN A 150 -4.43 13.73 4.53
C GLN A 150 -3.63 12.85 5.50
N ALA A 151 -2.31 13.07 5.63
CA ALA A 151 -1.48 12.39 6.61
C ALA A 151 -1.92 12.72 8.04
N ALA A 152 -2.15 14.00 8.34
CA ALA A 152 -2.62 14.43 9.66
C ALA A 152 -3.98 13.81 10.02
N ARG A 153 -4.95 13.83 9.09
CA ARG A 153 -6.26 13.19 9.29
C ARG A 153 -6.15 11.68 9.47
N GLY A 154 -5.33 11.01 8.64
CA GLY A 154 -5.12 9.57 8.75
C GLY A 154 -4.52 9.16 10.09
N LEU A 155 -3.51 9.90 10.57
CA LEU A 155 -2.94 9.68 11.90
C LEU A 155 -3.96 9.92 13.02
N ALA A 156 -4.80 10.96 12.90
CA ALA A 156 -5.88 11.19 13.84
C ALA A 156 -6.89 10.03 13.87
N THR A 157 -7.26 9.50 12.69
CA THR A 157 -8.11 8.30 12.61
C THR A 157 -7.45 7.08 13.25
N LEU A 158 -6.15 6.83 13.01
CA LEU A 158 -5.45 5.73 13.67
C LEU A 158 -5.48 5.87 15.19
N ARG A 159 -5.19 7.06 15.73
CA ARG A 159 -5.23 7.32 17.18
C ARG A 159 -6.62 7.05 17.76
N GLN A 160 -7.67 7.51 17.08
CA GLN A 160 -9.05 7.26 17.52
C GLN A 160 -9.43 5.78 17.50
N ARG A 161 -8.91 5.01 16.54
CA ARG A 161 -9.25 3.58 16.36
C ARG A 161 -8.43 2.64 17.22
N LEU A 162 -7.17 2.98 17.46
CA LEU A 162 -6.26 2.18 18.31
C LEU A 162 -6.46 2.47 19.80
N GLY A 163 -6.91 3.68 20.17
CA GLY A 163 -7.21 4.02 21.56
C GLY A 163 -6.00 3.76 22.48
N PRO A 164 -6.18 3.08 23.63
CA PRO A 164 -5.08 2.77 24.56
C PRO A 164 -3.92 1.98 23.94
N HIS A 165 -4.20 1.09 22.98
CA HIS A 165 -3.18 0.28 22.30
C HIS A 165 -2.21 1.13 21.47
N PHE A 166 -2.56 2.37 21.10
CA PHE A 166 -1.62 3.28 20.46
C PHE A 166 -0.47 3.65 21.40
N ALA A 167 -0.75 3.82 22.71
CA ALA A 167 0.26 4.13 23.71
C ALA A 167 1.23 2.96 23.88
N GLU A 168 0.70 1.74 24.00
CA GLU A 168 1.48 0.49 24.10
C GLU A 168 2.41 0.29 22.89
N LEU A 169 1.92 0.51 21.66
CA LEU A 169 2.73 0.43 20.44
C LEU A 169 3.80 1.51 20.35
N SER A 170 3.60 2.67 20.98
CA SER A 170 4.58 3.77 21.01
C SER A 170 5.67 3.60 22.07
N THR A 171 5.43 2.78 23.11
CA THR A 171 6.40 2.54 24.19
C THR A 171 7.37 1.39 23.90
N THR A 172 6.99 0.41 23.06
CA THR A 172 7.85 -0.73 22.72
C THR A 172 9.07 -0.36 21.87
N SER A 173 9.17 0.89 21.37
CA SER A 173 10.33 1.38 20.60
C SER A 173 11.44 2.00 21.46
N GLY A 174 11.31 2.03 22.78
CA GLY A 174 12.37 2.40 23.71
C GLY A 174 12.70 1.25 24.64
N GLY A 175 13.64 0.39 24.22
CA GLY A 175 14.29 -0.52 25.17
C GLY A 175 14.99 0.31 26.24
N ASP A 176 14.62 0.11 27.50
CA ASP A 176 15.35 0.60 28.66
C ASP A 176 16.80 0.12 28.58
N PRO A 177 17.80 1.02 28.55
CA PRO A 177 19.21 0.63 28.66
C PRO A 177 19.68 0.45 30.12
N ASP A 178 18.77 0.41 31.10
CA ASP A 178 19.14 0.40 32.52
C ASP A 178 18.52 -0.79 33.27
N ALA A 179 19.16 -1.94 33.13
CA ALA A 179 19.02 -3.07 34.05
C ALA A 179 20.33 -3.86 34.09
N GLY A 180 21.22 -3.48 35.03
CA GLY A 180 22.43 -4.22 35.36
C GLY A 180 23.55 -3.37 35.93
#